data_AF-A0A382VCQ6-F1
#
_entry.id   AF-A0A382VCQ6-F1
#
_cell.length_a   1.000
_cell.length_b   1.000
_cell.length_c   1.000
_cell.angle_alpha   90.00
_cell.angle_beta   90.00
_cell.angle_gamma   90.00
#
_symmetry.space_group_name_H-M   'P 1'
#
loop_
_entity.id
_entity.type
_entity.pdbx_description
1 polymer ?
#
loop_
_entity_poly.entity_id
_entity_poly.type
_entity_poly.pdbx_seq_one_letter_code
_entity_poly.pdbx_strand_id
1 'polypeptide(L)'
;MSVMGNVSQPNFPGLPSEPYRLDSNGSPFLLPTWGSITHNISVGDAAFGWEADCIHPGVSIKYEDENGNRGLNILSCIGNEAIIFSGEAKNSKGIVTGKSGRFSEQIIIHFPKKIREKIAINDKILIKSIGVGLKINNFKNIHCKSLSPILFEK
;
A
#
# COMPACT_ATOMS: atom_id res chain seq x y z
N MET A 1 -16.25 0.99 -8.45
CA MET A 1 -15.70 2.34 -8.76
C MET A 1 -14.22 2.19 -9.08
N SER A 2 -13.62 3.12 -9.83
CA SER A 2 -12.17 3.14 -10.07
C SER A 2 -11.51 4.20 -9.19
N VAL A 3 -10.42 3.83 -8.52
CA VAL A 3 -9.51 4.77 -7.87
C VAL A 3 -8.10 4.51 -8.41
N MET A 4 -7.24 5.52 -8.42
CA MET A 4 -5.91 5.43 -9.01
C MET A 4 -4.89 6.14 -8.12
N GLY A 5 -3.67 5.61 -8.10
CA GLY A 5 -2.51 6.28 -7.56
C GLY A 5 -1.28 5.97 -8.40
N ASN A 6 -0.17 6.59 -8.03
CA ASN A 6 1.14 6.41 -8.63
C ASN A 6 2.05 5.66 -7.66
N VAL A 7 2.91 4.78 -8.19
CA VAL A 7 3.98 4.14 -7.42
C VAL A 7 4.80 5.23 -6.73
N SER A 8 4.83 5.17 -5.41
CA SER A 8 5.35 6.25 -4.58
C SER A 8 6.88 6.25 -4.58
N GLN A 9 7.48 7.42 -4.70
CA GLN A 9 8.87 7.62 -4.31
C GLN A 9 8.99 7.50 -2.78
N PRO A 10 9.99 6.79 -2.23
CA PRO A 10 10.28 6.85 -0.80
C PRO A 10 10.76 8.26 -0.47
N ASN A 11 10.11 8.89 0.50
CA ASN A 11 10.34 10.28 0.88
C ASN A 11 10.69 10.35 2.37
N PHE A 12 11.70 11.15 2.67
CA PHE A 12 12.05 11.59 4.02
C PHE A 12 11.77 13.11 4.07
N PRO A 13 10.84 13.61 4.92
CA PRO A 13 10.70 15.05 5.14
C PRO A 13 12.04 15.73 5.45
N GLY A 14 12.17 16.97 5.00
CA GLY A 14 13.37 17.78 5.20
C GLY A 14 13.63 18.13 6.67
N LEU A 15 14.84 18.65 6.91
CA LEU A 15 15.43 19.07 8.19
C LEU A 15 14.47 19.85 9.13
N PRO A 16 14.60 19.68 10.47
CA PRO A 16 15.88 19.43 11.16
C PRO A 16 16.24 17.98 11.52
N SER A 17 15.38 16.99 11.34
CA SER A 17 15.59 15.68 11.99
C SER A 17 14.97 14.46 11.28
N GLU A 18 15.29 14.26 9.99
CA GLU A 18 15.24 12.95 9.34
C GLU A 18 16.38 12.92 8.30
N PRO A 19 17.48 12.24 8.61
CA PRO A 19 17.45 10.85 8.13
C PRO A 19 17.37 9.85 9.27
N TYR A 20 17.77 10.24 10.48
CA TYR A 20 17.76 9.35 11.63
C TYR A 20 16.44 9.40 12.38
N ARG A 21 15.90 8.22 12.66
CA ARG A 21 14.79 8.03 13.60
C ARG A 21 15.34 7.48 14.91
N LEU A 22 14.55 7.58 15.98
CA LEU A 22 14.95 7.10 17.29
C LEU A 22 14.23 5.77 17.59
N ASP A 23 14.99 4.81 18.10
CA ASP A 23 14.41 3.61 18.69
C ASP A 23 13.76 3.93 20.05
N SER A 24 13.16 2.91 20.69
CA SER A 24 12.51 3.07 21.99
C SER A 24 13.47 3.46 23.13
N ASN A 25 14.77 3.31 22.95
CA ASN A 25 15.82 3.67 23.91
C ASN A 25 16.44 5.05 23.61
N GLY A 26 15.98 5.74 22.56
CA GLY A 26 16.54 7.02 22.13
C GLY A 26 17.82 6.91 21.30
N SER A 27 18.18 5.71 20.83
CA SER A 27 19.32 5.52 19.93
C SER A 27 18.91 5.82 18.48
N PRO A 28 19.71 6.61 17.74
CA PRO A 28 19.39 6.93 16.36
C PRO A 28 19.67 5.74 15.43
N PHE A 29 18.81 5.53 14.44
CA PHE A 29 19.01 4.57 13.36
C PHE A 29 18.64 5.19 11.99
N LEU A 30 19.28 4.67 10.94
CA LEU A 30 18.97 4.99 9.54
C LEU A 30 18.71 3.69 8.81
N LEU A 31 17.43 3.41 8.55
CA LEU A 31 16.99 2.15 7.96
C LEU A 31 16.02 2.42 6.79
N PRO A 32 15.88 1.48 5.84
CA PRO A 32 14.82 1.51 4.84
C PRO A 32 13.44 1.62 5.51
N THR A 33 12.54 2.40 4.89
CA THR A 33 11.20 2.66 5.43
C THR A 33 10.08 2.28 4.44
N TRP A 34 8.93 2.92 4.55
CA TRP A 34 7.79 2.75 3.66
C TRP A 34 7.98 3.37 2.28
N GLY A 35 7.00 3.15 1.40
CA GLY A 35 6.99 3.69 0.04
C GLY A 35 7.65 2.74 -0.96
N SER A 36 7.76 3.20 -2.21
CA SER A 36 8.49 2.51 -3.26
C SER A 36 7.96 1.11 -3.62
N ILE A 37 8.81 0.40 -4.36
CA ILE A 37 8.76 -1.01 -4.65
C ILE A 37 9.77 -1.70 -3.73
N THR A 38 9.30 -2.45 -2.75
CA THR A 38 10.14 -3.32 -1.92
C THR A 38 10.33 -4.63 -2.67
N HIS A 39 11.57 -4.99 -3.03
CA HIS A 39 11.82 -6.16 -3.90
C HIS A 39 11.89 -7.49 -3.15
N ASN A 40 12.34 -7.49 -1.90
CA ASN A 40 12.66 -8.68 -1.11
C ASN A 40 11.62 -9.05 -0.03
N ILE A 41 10.65 -8.17 0.28
CA ILE A 41 9.59 -8.42 1.28
C ILE A 41 8.22 -8.51 0.59
N SER A 42 7.42 -9.48 0.98
CA SER A 42 6.10 -9.79 0.42
C SER A 42 5.08 -10.08 1.52
N VAL A 43 3.80 -9.95 1.19
CA VAL A 43 2.73 -10.47 2.07
C VAL A 43 2.97 -11.97 2.33
N GLY A 44 2.87 -12.38 3.59
CA GLY A 44 3.16 -13.75 4.04
C GLY A 44 4.57 -13.93 4.61
N ASP A 45 5.51 -13.03 4.33
CA ASP A 45 6.82 -13.03 5.00
C ASP A 45 6.67 -12.59 6.47
N ALA A 46 7.66 -12.90 7.30
CA ALA A 46 7.68 -12.48 8.70
C ALA A 46 7.68 -10.94 8.82
N ALA A 47 6.85 -10.42 9.74
CA ALA A 47 6.76 -8.98 10.01
C ALA A 47 8.01 -8.41 10.74
N PHE A 48 8.78 -9.27 11.41
CA PHE A 48 9.97 -8.91 12.19
C PHE A 48 11.22 -9.58 11.62
N GLY A 49 12.40 -9.15 12.07
CA GLY A 49 13.69 -9.71 11.66
C GLY A 49 14.33 -9.03 10.44
N TRP A 50 13.81 -7.85 10.06
CA TRP A 50 14.36 -7.01 9.01
C TRP A 50 15.05 -5.79 9.63
N GLU A 51 16.20 -5.42 9.08
CA GLU A 51 16.84 -4.12 9.33
C GLU A 51 16.07 -3.02 8.57
N ALA A 52 14.86 -2.71 9.05
CA ALA A 52 13.92 -1.78 8.43
C ALA A 52 12.97 -1.16 9.47
N ASP A 53 12.42 0.02 9.20
CA ASP A 53 11.40 0.67 10.03
C ASP A 53 10.12 0.93 9.24
N CYS A 54 8.99 0.38 9.70
CA CYS A 54 7.68 0.59 9.06
C CYS A 54 7.65 0.26 7.54
N ILE A 55 8.48 -0.67 7.09
CA ILE A 55 8.58 -1.05 5.67
C ILE A 55 7.28 -1.67 5.16
N HIS A 56 6.91 -1.33 3.93
CA HIS A 56 5.75 -1.93 3.26
C HIS A 56 6.18 -3.14 2.41
N PRO A 57 5.43 -4.26 2.43
CA PRO A 57 5.66 -5.36 1.50
C PRO A 57 5.13 -5.05 0.10
N GLY A 58 5.87 -5.41 -0.95
CA GLY A 58 5.40 -5.25 -2.32
C GLY A 58 5.52 -3.81 -2.84
N VAL A 59 4.42 -3.22 -3.31
CA VAL A 59 4.41 -1.93 -4.01
C VAL A 59 3.50 -0.95 -3.27
N SER A 60 4.01 0.25 -3.00
CA SER A 60 3.24 1.33 -2.38
C SER A 60 2.79 2.35 -3.42
N ILE A 61 1.53 2.77 -3.38
CA ILE A 61 1.01 3.85 -4.22
C ILE A 61 0.37 4.98 -3.41
N LYS A 62 0.41 6.19 -3.97
CA LYS A 62 -0.22 7.40 -3.42
C LYS A 62 -0.81 8.22 -4.56
N TYR A 63 -1.84 9.00 -4.30
CA TYR A 63 -2.25 10.10 -5.18
C TYR A 63 -1.63 11.41 -4.70
N GLU A 64 -1.23 12.29 -5.62
CA GLU A 64 -0.48 13.50 -5.27
C GLU A 64 -1.35 14.52 -4.50
N ASP A 65 -2.56 14.79 -5.00
CA ASP A 65 -3.52 15.65 -4.31
C ASP A 65 -4.06 14.96 -3.04
N GLU A 66 -4.07 15.67 -1.92
CA GLU A 66 -4.46 15.11 -0.61
C GLU A 66 -5.91 14.64 -0.57
N ASN A 67 -6.84 15.37 -1.19
CA ASN A 67 -8.25 15.00 -1.21
C ASN A 67 -8.47 13.76 -2.09
N GLY A 68 -7.80 13.71 -3.25
CA GLY A 68 -7.77 12.54 -4.11
C GLY A 68 -7.14 11.34 -3.41
N ASN A 69 -6.06 11.54 -2.67
CA ASN A 69 -5.39 10.49 -1.91
C ASN A 69 -6.26 9.97 -0.76
N ARG A 70 -7.03 10.85 -0.12
CA ARG A 70 -8.02 10.47 0.87
C ARG A 70 -9.10 9.57 0.26
N GLY A 71 -9.57 9.90 -0.94
CA GLY A 71 -10.47 9.05 -1.72
C GLY A 71 -9.87 7.67 -2.00
N LEU A 72 -8.62 7.63 -2.50
CA LEU A 72 -7.85 6.41 -2.74
C LEU A 72 -7.77 5.53 -1.47
N ASN A 73 -7.40 6.12 -0.33
CA ASN A 73 -7.22 5.43 0.95
C ASN A 73 -8.54 4.90 1.53
N ILE A 74 -9.60 5.69 1.48
CA ILE A 74 -10.91 5.31 2.02
C ILE A 74 -11.54 4.18 1.20
N LEU A 75 -11.50 4.29 -0.13
CA LEU A 75 -12.30 3.45 -1.01
C LEU A 75 -11.63 2.12 -1.38
N SER A 76 -10.29 2.08 -1.49
CA SER A 76 -9.58 0.82 -1.73
C SER A 76 -9.87 -0.17 -0.61
N CYS A 77 -10.08 -1.45 -0.88
CA CYS A 77 -10.23 -2.48 0.15
C CYS A 77 -9.17 -3.56 -0.01
N ILE A 78 -8.75 -4.19 1.10
CA ILE A 78 -7.90 -5.38 1.06
C ILE A 78 -8.64 -6.45 0.25
N GLY A 79 -7.93 -7.06 -0.71
CA GLY A 79 -8.49 -8.02 -1.66
C GLY A 79 -8.97 -7.41 -2.99
N ASN A 80 -8.96 -6.08 -3.16
CA ASN A 80 -9.31 -5.47 -4.45
C ASN A 80 -8.26 -5.78 -5.53
N GLU A 81 -8.74 -5.95 -6.77
CA GLU A 81 -7.87 -6.08 -7.94
C GLU A 81 -7.20 -4.74 -8.26
N ALA A 82 -5.88 -4.78 -8.40
CA ALA A 82 -5.06 -3.68 -8.86
C ALA A 82 -4.50 -3.98 -10.25
N ILE A 83 -4.46 -2.99 -11.13
CA ILE A 83 -4.02 -3.14 -12.52
C ILE A 83 -3.01 -2.05 -12.83
N ILE A 84 -1.82 -2.44 -13.29
CA ILE A 84 -0.79 -1.51 -13.74
C ILE A 84 -1.24 -0.91 -15.08
N PHE A 85 -1.27 0.42 -15.15
CA PHE A 85 -1.85 1.17 -16.27
C PHE A 85 -0.81 1.85 -17.16
N SER A 86 0.44 1.99 -16.69
CA SER A 86 1.58 2.56 -17.42
C SER A 86 2.84 1.68 -17.27
N GLY A 87 3.92 2.08 -17.95
CA GLY A 87 5.23 1.45 -17.80
C GLY A 87 5.35 0.08 -18.47
N GLU A 88 6.49 -0.57 -18.24
CA GLU A 88 6.82 -1.87 -18.84
C GLU A 88 5.90 -2.98 -18.31
N ALA A 89 5.45 -2.87 -17.06
CA ALA A 89 4.58 -3.84 -16.41
C ALA A 89 3.06 -3.66 -16.72
N LYS A 90 2.69 -2.80 -17.67
CA LYS A 90 1.29 -2.49 -18.01
C LYS A 90 0.43 -3.74 -18.22
N ASN A 91 -0.82 -3.68 -17.78
CA ASN A 91 -1.83 -4.76 -17.75
C ASN A 91 -1.55 -5.88 -16.74
N SER A 92 -0.42 -5.85 -16.03
CA SER A 92 -0.19 -6.79 -14.93
C SER A 92 -1.20 -6.55 -13.81
N LYS A 93 -1.66 -7.65 -13.21
CA LYS A 93 -2.64 -7.65 -12.13
C LYS A 93 -1.98 -7.93 -10.79
N GLY A 94 -2.45 -7.25 -9.77
CA GLY A 94 -2.05 -7.39 -8.39
C GLY A 94 -3.26 -7.32 -7.46
N ILE A 95 -2.99 -7.36 -6.17
CA ILE A 95 -4.03 -7.38 -5.13
C ILE A 95 -3.67 -6.37 -4.05
N VAL A 96 -4.62 -5.54 -3.64
CA VAL A 96 -4.45 -4.67 -2.47
C VAL A 96 -4.31 -5.54 -1.22
N THR A 97 -3.20 -5.39 -0.51
CA THR A 97 -2.87 -6.19 0.69
C THR A 97 -2.89 -5.39 1.96
N GLY A 98 -2.81 -4.06 1.88
CA GLY A 98 -2.82 -3.22 3.05
C GLY A 98 -2.96 -1.74 2.71
N LYS A 99 -2.98 -0.95 3.77
CA LYS A 99 -3.00 0.51 3.72
C LYS A 99 -2.18 1.02 4.89
N SER A 100 -1.44 2.09 4.70
CA SER A 100 -0.75 2.79 5.78
C SER A 100 -1.48 4.07 6.15
N GLY A 101 -1.35 4.50 7.39
CA GLY A 101 -1.93 5.75 7.90
C GLY A 101 -0.87 6.65 8.55
N ARG A 102 -1.29 7.85 8.92
CA ARG A 102 -0.56 8.90 9.69
C ARG A 102 0.73 9.43 9.07
N PHE A 103 1.65 8.58 8.60
CA PHE A 103 2.97 8.99 8.13
C PHE A 103 3.17 8.88 6.62
N SER A 104 2.50 7.93 5.96
CA SER A 104 2.67 7.71 4.50
C SER A 104 1.39 7.79 3.69
N GLU A 105 0.25 7.37 4.25
CA GLU A 105 -1.08 7.42 3.61
C GLU A 105 -1.08 6.76 2.22
N GLN A 106 -0.53 5.55 2.15
CA GLN A 106 -0.32 4.80 0.91
C GLN A 106 -1.14 3.51 0.89
N ILE A 107 -1.52 3.09 -0.31
CA ILE A 107 -2.07 1.75 -0.55
C ILE A 107 -0.92 0.78 -0.84
N ILE A 108 -0.98 -0.40 -0.23
CA ILE A 108 0.02 -1.45 -0.36
C ILE A 108 -0.53 -2.57 -1.25
N ILE A 109 0.19 -2.92 -2.30
CA ILE A 109 -0.26 -3.81 -3.36
C ILE A 109 0.77 -4.91 -3.56
N HIS A 110 0.29 -6.15 -3.57
CA HIS A 110 1.11 -7.29 -3.94
C HIS A 110 1.08 -7.49 -5.47
N PHE A 111 2.27 -7.59 -6.04
CA PHE A 111 2.53 -8.15 -7.35
C PHE A 111 3.60 -9.26 -7.23
N PRO A 112 3.58 -10.28 -8.10
CA PRO A 112 4.65 -11.27 -8.16
C PRO A 112 6.03 -10.59 -8.34
N LYS A 113 7.10 -11.16 -7.76
CA LYS A 113 8.47 -10.61 -7.81
C LYS A 113 8.92 -10.26 -9.24
N LYS A 114 8.70 -11.16 -10.20
CA LYS A 114 8.98 -10.95 -11.63
C LYS A 114 8.29 -9.75 -12.26
N ILE A 115 7.15 -9.32 -11.72
CA ILE A 115 6.42 -8.14 -12.18
C ILE A 115 7.00 -6.90 -11.51
N ARG A 116 7.31 -6.96 -10.21
CA ARG A 116 7.91 -5.84 -9.45
C ARG A 116 9.19 -5.31 -10.07
N GLU A 117 10.01 -6.17 -10.65
CA GLU A 117 11.25 -5.80 -11.36
C GLU A 117 11.03 -4.92 -12.59
N LYS A 118 9.79 -4.86 -13.11
CA LYS A 118 9.39 -4.10 -14.30
C LYS A 118 8.56 -2.85 -13.95
N ILE A 119 8.32 -2.61 -12.67
CA ILE A 119 7.54 -1.46 -12.20
C ILE A 119 8.52 -0.32 -11.96
N ALA A 120 8.19 0.88 -12.43
CA ALA A 120 8.95 2.08 -12.14
C ALA A 120 8.23 2.95 -11.11
N ILE A 121 8.98 3.83 -10.45
CA ILE A 121 8.41 4.94 -9.70
C ILE A 121 7.52 5.77 -10.63
N ASN A 122 6.42 6.29 -10.08
CA ASN A 122 5.36 7.02 -10.78
C ASN A 122 4.48 6.20 -11.72
N ASP A 123 4.70 4.89 -11.88
CA ASP A 123 3.77 4.06 -12.64
C ASP A 123 2.35 4.15 -12.06
N LYS A 124 1.36 4.31 -12.94
CA LYS A 124 -0.04 4.46 -12.58
C LYS A 124 -0.64 3.09 -12.30
N ILE A 125 -1.29 2.94 -11.15
CA ILE A 125 -1.99 1.71 -10.79
C ILE A 125 -3.45 2.06 -10.50
N LEU A 126 -4.35 1.42 -11.25
CA LEU A 126 -5.80 1.51 -11.07
C LEU A 126 -6.26 0.39 -10.14
N ILE A 127 -7.08 0.72 -9.15
CA ILE A 127 -7.74 -0.24 -8.27
C ILE A 127 -9.22 -0.28 -8.59
N LYS A 128 -9.74 -1.49 -8.80
CA LYS A 128 -11.18 -1.75 -8.86
C LYS A 128 -11.74 -1.77 -7.43
N SER A 129 -12.13 -0.59 -6.96
CA SER A 129 -12.65 -0.36 -5.61
C SER A 129 -14.02 -1.02 -5.42
N ILE A 130 -14.06 -2.07 -4.59
CA ILE A 130 -15.27 -2.84 -4.22
C ILE A 130 -15.18 -3.27 -2.76
N GLY A 131 -16.11 -2.83 -1.90
CA GLY A 131 -16.25 -3.35 -0.52
C GLY A 131 -16.59 -2.33 0.55
N VAL A 132 -16.41 -1.03 0.31
CA VAL A 132 -16.93 0.00 1.23
C VAL A 132 -18.46 -0.10 1.29
N GLY A 133 -18.99 -0.18 2.51
CA GLY A 133 -20.42 -0.39 2.75
C GLY A 133 -20.85 -1.86 2.73
N LEU A 134 -19.93 -2.82 2.66
CA LEU A 134 -20.23 -4.24 2.80
C LEU A 134 -20.95 -4.51 4.12
N LYS A 135 -22.07 -5.25 4.03
CA LYS A 135 -22.88 -5.70 5.16
C LYS A 135 -23.02 -7.21 5.11
N ILE A 136 -23.09 -7.82 6.29
CA ILE A 136 -23.37 -9.24 6.42
C ILE A 136 -24.87 -9.37 6.71
N ASN A 137 -25.59 -10.08 5.83
CA ASN A 137 -27.01 -10.32 6.03
C ASN A 137 -27.25 -11.00 7.38
N ASN A 138 -28.34 -10.64 8.07
CA ASN A 138 -28.72 -11.12 9.40
C ASN A 138 -27.83 -10.63 10.57
N PHE A 139 -26.75 -9.90 10.32
CA PHE A 139 -25.88 -9.35 11.37
C PHE A 139 -25.84 -7.82 11.33
N LYS A 140 -26.90 -7.17 11.80
CA LYS A 140 -27.07 -5.70 11.70
C LYS A 140 -26.02 -4.87 12.45
N ASN A 141 -25.43 -5.44 13.51
CA ASN A 141 -24.46 -4.75 14.38
C ASN A 141 -22.99 -5.11 14.05
N ILE A 142 -22.76 -5.91 12.99
CA ILE A 142 -21.41 -6.25 12.53
C ILE A 142 -21.10 -5.41 11.30
N HIS A 143 -19.99 -4.68 11.36
CA HIS A 143 -19.57 -3.77 10.30
C HIS A 143 -18.28 -4.27 9.64
N CYS A 144 -18.33 -4.46 8.32
CA CYS A 144 -17.14 -4.70 7.53
C CYS A 144 -16.49 -3.37 7.13
N LYS A 145 -15.18 -3.26 7.28
CA LYS A 145 -14.41 -2.07 6.88
C LYS A 145 -13.18 -2.49 6.10
N SER A 146 -12.89 -1.79 5.01
CA SER A 146 -11.70 -2.00 4.17
C SER A 146 -11.52 -3.45 3.66
N LEU A 147 -12.62 -4.18 3.47
CA LEU A 147 -12.61 -5.59 3.07
C LEU A 147 -13.35 -5.78 1.75
N SER A 148 -12.70 -6.42 0.79
CA SER A 148 -13.33 -6.80 -0.47
C SER A 148 -14.24 -8.01 -0.26
N PRO A 149 -15.46 -8.03 -0.86
CA PRO A 149 -16.33 -9.21 -0.81
C PRO A 149 -15.64 -10.48 -1.36
N ILE A 150 -14.82 -10.32 -2.42
CA ILE A 150 -14.09 -11.43 -3.04
C ILE A 150 -13.11 -12.10 -2.06
N LEU A 151 -12.53 -11.32 -1.15
CA LEU A 151 -11.63 -11.86 -0.13
C LEU A 151 -12.43 -12.40 1.06
N PHE A 152 -13.54 -11.78 1.42
CA PHE A 152 -14.40 -12.22 2.51
C PHE A 152 -15.00 -13.62 2.28
N GLU A 153 -15.21 -14.01 1.02
CA GLU A 153 -15.75 -15.32 0.64
C GLU A 153 -14.71 -16.46 0.60
N LYS A 154 -13.45 -16.19 0.96
CA LYS A 154 -12.37 -17.19 1.02
C LYS A 154 -12.08 -17.63 2.44
#